data_AF-A0A140L9P1-F1
#
_entry.id   AF-A0A140L9P1-F1
#
_cell.length_a   1.000
_cell.length_b   1.000
_cell.length_c   1.000
_cell.angle_alpha   90.00
_cell.angle_beta   90.00
_cell.angle_gamma   90.00
#
_symmetry.space_group_name_H-M   'P 1'
#
loop_
_entity.id
_entity.type
_entity.pdbx_description
1 polymer ?
#
loop_
_entity_poly.entity_id
_entity_poly.type
_entity_poly.pdbx_seq_one_letter_code
_entity_poly.pdbx_strand_id
1 'polypeptide(L)'
;MKKRSITLKYAVSAIVLIFILSCFYLPAIAAVPKVIINGTELKIDTNPVVIDGRTLVPLRGIFEALGATVYWDGNTKTITAQKNGATIKLTIGQNTALKNGAKIHLDVSPKIISGRTMVPLRFVAEALGAQVSWDGKTNTVNIQSQDEKTTQNRIAARVVRVIDGDTVEVEIDGKRETVRMIGVDTPETVHPEKEVEYYGKEASNFTKSKLEGKDVQLELDVQERDQYGRLLAYIWVGGELFNETLVKEGYAKVSTYPPNVKYVDRFTAAEREAREAGRGLWAGQNEQPVKTTGKYVGSIESNKYHLPTCRWAEQIKPENRIWFDSEEEAQKAGYEPCKVCNP
;
A
#
# COMPACT_ATOMS: atom_id res chain seq x y z
N MET A 1 35.02 58.10 71.19
CA MET A 1 34.58 58.40 69.82
C MET A 1 35.69 58.07 68.81
N LYS A 2 35.59 56.97 68.06
CA LYS A 2 35.93 56.89 66.62
C LYS A 2 35.61 55.48 66.09
N LYS A 3 34.71 55.45 65.11
CA LYS A 3 34.16 54.28 64.40
C LYS A 3 34.93 54.06 63.09
N ARG A 4 35.06 52.78 62.70
CA ARG A 4 35.17 52.24 61.31
C ARG A 4 36.47 52.60 60.57
N SER A 5 37.08 51.77 59.73
CA SER A 5 36.51 50.98 58.63
C SER A 5 37.60 50.03 58.07
N ILE A 6 37.41 48.73 58.19
CA ILE A 6 38.06 47.72 57.34
C ILE A 6 36.90 47.03 56.62
N THR A 7 36.73 47.27 55.32
CA THR A 7 36.08 46.38 54.33
C THR A 7 35.69 47.18 53.07
N LEU A 8 36.63 47.45 52.16
CA LEU A 8 36.27 47.86 50.78
C LEU A 8 37.39 47.75 49.74
N LYS A 9 38.22 46.69 49.76
CA LYS A 9 39.21 46.47 48.68
C LYS A 9 39.01 45.20 47.85
N TYR A 10 38.13 44.27 48.27
CA TYR A 10 37.88 43.03 47.53
C TYR A 10 36.48 42.95 46.88
N ALA A 11 35.59 43.91 47.14
CA ALA A 11 34.23 43.88 46.58
C ALA A 11 34.15 44.29 45.10
N VAL A 12 35.13 45.04 44.59
CA VAL A 12 35.12 45.50 43.18
C VAL A 12 35.71 44.46 42.23
N SER A 13 36.61 43.59 42.71
CA SER A 13 37.23 42.55 41.87
C SER A 13 36.35 41.32 41.65
N ALA A 14 35.38 41.07 42.53
CA ALA A 14 34.45 39.93 42.40
C ALA A 14 33.26 40.24 41.47
N ILE A 15 32.87 41.52 41.31
CA ILE A 15 31.72 41.91 40.49
C ILE A 15 32.08 41.98 39.00
N VAL A 16 33.33 42.29 38.65
CA VAL A 16 33.80 42.28 37.26
C VAL A 16 34.02 40.85 36.73
N LEU A 17 34.28 39.88 37.61
CA LEU A 17 34.44 38.47 37.22
C LEU A 17 33.10 37.72 37.05
N ILE A 18 32.02 38.19 37.69
CA ILE A 18 30.68 37.60 37.57
C ILE A 18 29.94 38.11 36.31
N PHE A 19 30.32 39.28 35.76
CA PHE A 19 29.72 39.82 34.53
C PHE A 19 30.33 39.25 33.23
N ILE A 20 31.50 38.61 33.29
CA ILE A 20 32.10 37.87 32.15
C ILE A 20 31.63 36.40 32.13
N LEU A 21 31.01 35.95 33.22
CA LEU A 21 30.33 34.65 33.30
C LEU A 21 28.84 34.74 32.93
N SER A 22 28.42 35.77 32.19
CA SER A 22 27.22 35.63 31.36
C SER A 22 27.57 34.63 30.26
N CYS A 23 27.37 33.34 30.55
CA CYS A 23 27.40 32.28 29.56
C CYS A 23 26.68 32.79 28.31
N PHE A 24 27.45 33.06 27.25
CA PHE A 24 26.92 33.07 25.91
C PHE A 24 26.45 31.63 25.65
N TYR A 25 25.20 31.35 26.03
CA TYR A 25 24.45 30.23 25.50
C TYR A 25 24.30 30.53 24.01
N LEU A 26 25.29 30.10 23.23
CA LEU A 26 25.05 29.90 21.81
C LEU A 26 23.96 28.82 21.76
N PRO A 27 22.76 29.12 21.23
CA PRO A 27 21.79 28.06 20.99
C PRO A 27 22.51 27.03 20.14
N ALA A 28 22.58 25.79 20.62
CA ALA A 28 23.09 24.70 19.81
C ALA A 28 22.23 24.69 18.55
N ILE A 29 22.83 25.03 17.41
CA ILE A 29 22.16 24.91 16.11
C ILE A 29 21.93 23.41 15.97
N ALA A 30 20.68 22.98 16.18
CA ALA A 30 20.32 21.59 16.00
C ALA A 30 20.71 21.20 14.58
N ALA A 31 21.58 20.18 14.47
CA ALA A 31 22.01 19.69 13.17
C ALA A 31 20.77 19.28 12.37
N VAL A 32 20.68 19.76 11.13
CA VAL A 32 19.57 19.40 10.24
C VAL A 32 19.58 17.89 10.06
N PRO A 33 18.49 17.17 10.38
CA PRO A 33 18.45 15.72 10.25
C PRO A 33 18.70 15.28 8.81
N LYS A 34 19.60 14.32 8.61
CA LYS A 34 19.82 13.66 7.32
C LYS A 34 18.71 12.63 7.08
N VAL A 35 18.22 12.50 5.85
CA VAL A 35 17.24 11.47 5.49
C VAL A 35 17.87 10.53 4.47
N ILE A 36 17.95 9.25 4.81
CA ILE A 36 18.39 8.17 3.93
C ILE A 36 17.18 7.30 3.63
N ILE A 37 16.90 7.11 2.34
CA ILE A 37 15.87 6.19 1.86
C ILE A 37 16.60 5.11 1.10
N ASN A 38 16.42 3.84 1.50
CA ASN A 38 16.92 2.72 0.71
C ASN A 38 18.44 2.77 0.50
N GLY A 39 19.19 3.17 1.54
CA GLY A 39 20.63 3.38 1.47
C GLY A 39 21.09 4.63 0.70
N THR A 40 20.19 5.35 0.03
CA THR A 40 20.49 6.57 -0.73
C THR A 40 20.08 7.82 0.06
N GLU A 41 20.99 8.79 0.18
CA GLU A 41 20.67 10.08 0.81
C GLU A 41 19.68 10.86 -0.06
N LEU A 42 18.55 11.25 0.55
CA LEU A 42 17.57 12.07 -0.11
C LEU A 42 18.05 13.53 -0.12
N LYS A 43 18.34 14.03 -1.32
CA LYS A 43 18.59 15.46 -1.53
C LYS A 43 17.26 16.20 -1.53
N ILE A 44 16.98 16.88 -0.43
CA ILE A 44 15.77 17.69 -0.27
C ILE A 44 16.11 19.14 -0.58
N ASP A 45 15.26 19.80 -1.37
CA ASP A 45 15.41 21.23 -1.71
C ASP A 45 14.99 22.17 -0.58
N THR A 46 14.53 21.62 0.55
CA THR A 46 14.23 22.36 1.78
C THR A 46 14.55 21.48 2.99
N ASN A 47 15.21 22.09 3.97
CA ASN A 47 15.65 21.40 5.18
C ASN A 47 14.45 20.86 5.99
N PRO A 48 14.54 19.63 6.51
CA PRO A 48 13.63 19.14 7.55
C PRO A 48 13.57 20.10 8.75
N VAL A 49 12.39 20.23 9.36
CA VAL A 49 12.16 21.07 10.53
C VAL A 49 11.68 20.19 11.68
N VAL A 50 12.24 20.36 12.88
CA VAL A 50 11.76 19.66 14.08
C VAL A 50 10.73 20.55 14.79
N ILE A 51 9.51 20.04 14.96
CA ILE A 51 8.43 20.70 15.71
C ILE A 51 7.86 19.68 16.69
N ASP A 52 7.74 20.06 17.97
CA ASP A 52 7.24 19.21 19.05
C ASP A 52 7.95 17.83 19.13
N GLY A 53 9.27 17.82 18.89
CA GLY A 53 10.08 16.61 18.89
C GLY A 53 9.86 15.69 17.68
N ARG A 54 9.09 16.13 16.67
CA ARG A 54 8.86 15.38 15.42
C ARG A 54 9.54 16.06 14.25
N THR A 55 10.21 15.27 13.43
CA THR A 55 10.80 15.72 12.17
C THR A 55 9.70 15.85 11.12
N LEU A 56 9.44 17.09 10.71
CA LEU A 56 8.62 17.41 9.57
C LEU A 56 9.50 17.59 8.34
N VAL A 57 8.99 17.10 7.22
CA VAL A 57 9.74 17.04 5.96
C VAL A 57 8.87 17.50 4.80
N PRO A 58 9.47 18.05 3.74
CA PRO A 58 8.75 18.38 2.52
C PRO A 58 8.12 17.10 1.93
N LEU A 59 6.80 17.13 1.78
CA LEU A 59 5.99 16.01 1.33
C LEU A 59 6.52 15.36 0.04
N ARG A 60 6.66 16.15 -1.02
CA ARG A 60 6.84 15.65 -2.39
C ARG A 60 8.08 14.75 -2.52
N GLY A 61 9.22 15.20 -2.01
CA GLY A 61 10.49 14.51 -2.18
C GLY A 61 10.53 13.11 -1.57
N ILE A 62 9.82 12.89 -0.45
CA ILE A 62 9.84 11.59 0.24
C ILE A 62 8.82 10.63 -0.34
N PHE A 63 7.62 11.12 -0.66
CA PHE A 63 6.61 10.27 -1.27
C PHE A 63 7.05 9.78 -2.65
N GLU A 64 7.60 10.67 -3.48
CA GLU A 64 8.13 10.28 -4.79
C GLU A 64 9.33 9.35 -4.65
N ALA A 65 10.27 9.60 -3.72
CA ALA A 65 11.40 8.71 -3.46
C ALA A 65 10.99 7.34 -2.91
N LEU A 66 9.85 7.26 -2.23
CA LEU A 66 9.24 6.00 -1.80
C LEU A 66 8.38 5.36 -2.90
N GLY A 67 8.30 5.92 -4.10
CA GLY A 67 7.55 5.37 -5.23
C GLY A 67 6.03 5.62 -5.17
N ALA A 68 5.59 6.63 -4.41
CA ALA A 68 4.20 7.04 -4.33
C ALA A 68 3.89 8.21 -5.26
N THR A 69 2.74 8.18 -5.92
CA THR A 69 2.19 9.32 -6.66
C THR A 69 1.44 10.24 -5.70
N VAL A 70 1.64 11.56 -5.82
CA VAL A 70 1.06 12.56 -4.91
C VAL A 70 0.21 13.57 -5.67
N TYR A 71 -1.02 13.77 -5.18
CA TYR A 71 -1.96 14.77 -5.65
C TYR A 71 -2.25 15.79 -4.55
N TRP A 72 -2.34 17.06 -4.93
CA TRP A 72 -2.71 18.16 -4.04
C TRP A 72 -4.01 18.79 -4.52
N ASP A 73 -4.99 18.89 -3.61
CA ASP A 73 -6.22 19.66 -3.80
C ASP A 73 -6.14 20.94 -2.97
N GLY A 74 -6.00 22.08 -3.65
CA GLY A 74 -5.90 23.39 -3.03
C GLY A 74 -7.21 23.91 -2.42
N ASN A 75 -8.37 23.43 -2.88
CA ASN A 75 -9.67 23.85 -2.37
C ASN A 75 -9.93 23.25 -1.00
N THR A 76 -9.67 21.95 -0.87
CA THR A 76 -9.86 21.22 0.39
C THR A 76 -8.60 21.18 1.26
N LYS A 77 -7.47 21.69 0.76
CA LYS A 77 -6.14 21.59 1.38
C LYS A 77 -5.78 20.14 1.71
N THR A 78 -6.08 19.24 0.77
CA THR A 78 -5.93 17.79 0.93
C THR A 78 -4.81 17.27 0.07
N ILE A 79 -4.00 16.41 0.65
CA ILE A 79 -2.96 15.64 0.00
C ILE A 79 -3.49 14.22 -0.17
N THR A 80 -3.43 13.69 -1.38
CA THR A 80 -3.68 12.27 -1.63
C THR A 80 -2.41 11.64 -2.16
N ALA A 81 -1.91 10.63 -1.46
CA ALA A 81 -0.77 9.85 -1.89
C ALA A 81 -1.18 8.41 -2.17
N GLN A 82 -0.67 7.83 -3.25
CA GLN A 82 -1.03 6.50 -3.70
C GLN A 82 0.21 5.68 -4.03
N LYS A 83 0.25 4.44 -3.53
CA LYS A 83 1.31 3.47 -3.84
C LYS A 83 0.78 2.04 -3.66
N ASN A 84 1.01 1.16 -4.63
CA ASN A 84 0.68 -0.27 -4.55
C ASN A 84 -0.76 -0.55 -4.05
N GLY A 85 -1.75 0.21 -4.54
CA GLY A 85 -3.15 0.11 -4.11
C GLY A 85 -3.50 0.82 -2.79
N ALA A 86 -2.52 1.17 -1.97
CA ALA A 86 -2.73 1.96 -0.76
C ALA A 86 -2.98 3.44 -1.11
N THR A 87 -4.03 4.03 -0.54
CA THR A 87 -4.35 5.46 -0.64
C THR A 87 -4.27 6.12 0.73
N ILE A 88 -3.45 7.15 0.87
CA ILE A 88 -3.34 7.97 2.07
C ILE A 88 -3.88 9.36 1.77
N LYS A 89 -4.83 9.84 2.57
CA LYS A 89 -5.34 11.21 2.52
C LYS A 89 -4.99 11.98 3.78
N LEU A 90 -4.40 13.15 3.62
CA LEU A 90 -3.97 14.05 4.68
C LEU A 90 -4.58 15.44 4.44
N THR A 91 -5.15 16.06 5.46
CA THR A 91 -5.71 17.42 5.36
C THR A 91 -4.89 18.37 6.23
N ILE A 92 -4.49 19.52 5.68
CA ILE A 92 -3.69 20.51 6.41
C ILE A 92 -4.39 20.94 7.70
N GLY A 93 -3.65 20.95 8.81
CA GLY A 93 -4.14 21.34 10.13
C GLY A 93 -4.95 20.27 10.86
N GLN A 94 -5.25 19.12 10.25
CA GLN A 94 -5.94 18.02 10.92
C GLN A 94 -4.94 16.99 11.45
N ASN A 95 -5.16 16.54 12.69
CA ASN A 95 -4.41 15.42 13.29
C ASN A 95 -5.03 14.05 12.91
N THR A 96 -5.79 13.99 11.82
CA THR A 96 -6.41 12.75 11.34
C THR A 96 -6.11 12.60 9.86
N ALA A 97 -5.65 11.42 9.48
CA ALA A 97 -5.45 10.99 8.10
C ALA A 97 -6.40 9.85 7.77
N LEU A 98 -6.56 9.54 6.48
CA LEU A 98 -7.25 8.34 6.02
C LEU A 98 -6.26 7.42 5.33
N LYS A 99 -6.23 6.13 5.67
CA LYS A 99 -5.55 5.07 4.90
C LYS A 99 -6.60 4.11 4.39
N ASN A 100 -6.73 3.99 3.07
CA ASN A 100 -7.75 3.16 2.41
C ASN A 100 -9.18 3.46 2.94
N GLY A 101 -9.45 4.72 3.30
CA GLY A 101 -10.72 5.16 3.89
C GLY A 101 -10.82 5.04 5.43
N ALA A 102 -9.96 4.27 6.09
CA ALA A 102 -9.93 4.15 7.55
C ALA A 102 -9.20 5.34 8.20
N LYS A 103 -9.74 5.87 9.30
CA LYS A 103 -9.14 7.00 10.04
C LYS A 103 -7.92 6.57 10.84
N ILE A 104 -6.83 7.35 10.75
CA ILE A 104 -5.62 7.20 11.54
C ILE A 104 -5.28 8.53 12.22
N HIS A 105 -4.88 8.47 13.50
CA HIS A 105 -4.46 9.65 14.25
C HIS A 105 -2.99 10.02 13.96
N LEU A 106 -2.71 11.32 13.92
CA LEU A 106 -1.37 11.87 13.72
C LEU A 106 -0.87 12.54 14.99
N ASP A 107 0.36 12.24 15.37
CA ASP A 107 1.03 12.91 16.50
C ASP A 107 1.19 14.42 16.27
N VAL A 108 1.34 14.84 15.01
CA VAL A 108 1.44 16.24 14.58
C VAL A 108 0.67 16.44 13.28
N SER A 109 -0.10 17.51 13.16
CA SER A 109 -0.83 17.84 11.93
C SER A 109 0.13 18.26 10.80
N PRO A 110 -0.22 17.97 9.53
CA PRO A 110 0.44 18.57 8.38
C PRO A 110 0.33 20.10 8.41
N LYS A 111 1.42 20.81 8.08
CA LYS A 111 1.48 22.28 8.09
C LYS A 111 2.02 22.81 6.77
N ILE A 112 1.66 24.04 6.43
CA ILE A 112 2.33 24.77 5.34
C ILE A 112 3.37 25.69 5.99
N ILE A 113 4.64 25.49 5.67
CA ILE A 113 5.76 26.31 6.15
C ILE A 113 6.49 26.84 4.92
N SER A 114 6.61 28.16 4.80
CA SER A 114 7.27 28.82 3.66
C SER A 114 6.74 28.34 2.30
N GLY A 115 5.42 28.15 2.18
CA GLY A 115 4.77 27.69 0.95
C GLY A 115 4.90 26.19 0.67
N ARG A 116 5.53 25.41 1.56
CA ARG A 116 5.70 23.97 1.41
C ARG A 116 4.87 23.19 2.41
N THR A 117 4.24 22.14 1.92
CA THR A 117 3.54 21.16 2.76
C THR A 117 4.54 20.29 3.49
N MET A 118 4.51 20.41 4.82
CA MET A 118 5.35 19.72 5.78
C MET A 118 4.53 18.66 6.50
N VAL A 119 5.01 17.42 6.49
CA VAL A 119 4.30 16.26 7.05
C VAL A 119 5.17 15.49 8.04
N PRO A 120 4.58 14.79 9.03
CA PRO A 120 5.33 13.90 9.90
C PRO A 120 5.94 12.74 9.11
N LEU A 121 7.27 12.69 9.03
CA LEU A 121 7.99 11.72 8.20
C LEU A 121 7.65 10.27 8.54
N ARG A 122 7.63 9.96 9.84
CA ARG A 122 7.40 8.60 10.33
C ARG A 122 6.04 8.06 9.89
N PHE A 123 4.98 8.85 10.11
CA PHE A 123 3.62 8.46 9.73
C PHE A 123 3.54 8.14 8.23
N VAL A 124 4.11 9.02 7.42
CA VAL A 124 4.08 8.89 5.96
C VAL A 124 4.76 7.61 5.49
N ALA A 125 5.99 7.39 5.96
CA ALA A 125 6.78 6.24 5.56
C ALA A 125 6.13 4.94 6.04
N GLU A 126 5.67 4.87 7.29
CA GLU A 126 5.02 3.68 7.86
C GLU A 126 3.66 3.40 7.20
N ALA A 127 2.86 4.44 6.89
CA ALA A 127 1.59 4.28 6.21
C ALA A 127 1.76 3.71 4.78
N LEU A 128 2.90 4.00 4.14
CA LEU A 128 3.32 3.42 2.85
C LEU A 128 4.07 2.08 3.00
N GLY A 129 4.13 1.51 4.21
CA GLY A 129 4.75 0.20 4.47
C GLY A 129 6.27 0.22 4.62
N ALA A 130 6.91 1.39 4.73
CA ALA A 130 8.35 1.48 5.00
C ALA A 130 8.67 1.41 6.50
N GLN A 131 9.82 0.84 6.84
CA GLN A 131 10.36 0.85 8.20
C GLN A 131 11.17 2.13 8.40
N VAL A 132 11.01 2.77 9.56
CA VAL A 132 11.74 4.00 9.90
C VAL A 132 12.55 3.78 11.17
N SER A 133 13.83 4.12 11.12
CA SER A 133 14.72 4.11 12.28
C SER A 133 15.49 5.43 12.41
N TRP A 134 15.88 5.76 13.63
CA TRP A 134 16.63 6.98 13.95
C TRP A 134 18.02 6.60 14.46
N ASP A 135 19.05 7.18 13.85
CA ASP A 135 20.42 7.14 14.37
C ASP A 135 20.75 8.49 15.03
N GLY A 136 20.74 8.49 16.37
CA GLY A 136 21.03 9.67 17.18
C GLY A 136 22.51 10.09 17.20
N LYS A 137 23.45 9.24 16.75
CA LYS A 137 24.86 9.63 16.67
C LYS A 137 25.12 10.52 15.45
N THR A 138 24.44 10.23 14.36
CA THR A 138 24.60 10.93 13.08
C THR A 138 23.45 11.89 12.77
N ASN A 139 22.43 11.96 13.63
CA ASN A 139 21.17 12.67 13.37
C ASN A 139 20.51 12.25 12.05
N THR A 140 20.50 10.94 11.77
CA THR A 140 20.02 10.38 10.51
C THR A 140 18.71 9.63 10.69
N VAL A 141 17.71 9.95 9.87
CA VAL A 141 16.52 9.12 9.69
C VAL A 141 16.79 8.12 8.56
N ASN A 142 16.76 6.83 8.88
CA ASN A 142 16.87 5.76 7.90
C ASN A 142 15.48 5.20 7.59
N ILE A 143 15.12 5.17 6.32
CA ILE A 143 13.86 4.65 5.82
C ILE A 143 14.17 3.50 4.88
N GLN A 144 13.57 2.34 5.14
CA GLN A 144 13.70 1.17 4.27
C GLN A 144 12.33 0.78 3.75
N SER A 145 12.12 0.83 2.43
CA SER A 145 10.89 0.32 1.83
C SER A 145 10.85 -1.20 1.92
N GLN A 146 9.65 -1.78 2.08
CA GLN A 146 9.46 -3.23 1.99
C GLN A 146 9.86 -3.77 0.62
N ASP A 147 9.61 -3.01 -0.45
CA ASP A 147 9.88 -3.42 -1.84
C ASP A 147 11.37 -3.69 -2.11
N GLU A 148 12.29 -2.97 -1.45
CA GLU A 148 13.73 -3.24 -1.59
C GLU A 148 14.21 -4.42 -0.76
N LYS A 149 13.68 -4.57 0.46
CA LYS A 149 13.97 -5.76 1.28
C LYS A 149 13.50 -7.03 0.56
N THR A 150 12.40 -6.96 -0.18
CA THR A 150 11.89 -8.11 -0.95
C THR A 150 12.66 -8.34 -2.23
N THR A 151 13.13 -7.31 -2.92
CA THR A 151 13.99 -7.46 -4.11
C THR A 151 15.29 -8.22 -3.79
N GLN A 152 15.84 -8.10 -2.57
CA GLN A 152 17.02 -8.85 -2.12
C GLN A 152 16.75 -10.35 -1.83
N ASN A 153 15.49 -10.77 -1.70
CA ASN A 153 15.10 -12.14 -1.32
C ASN A 153 14.36 -12.89 -2.44
N ARG A 154 14.54 -12.51 -3.71
CA ARG A 154 13.90 -13.21 -4.83
C ARG A 154 14.81 -14.24 -5.47
N ILE A 155 14.22 -15.36 -5.85
CA ILE A 155 14.90 -16.48 -6.50
C ILE A 155 14.86 -16.25 -8.01
N ALA A 156 16.01 -16.22 -8.68
CA ALA A 156 16.06 -16.15 -10.13
C ALA A 156 15.59 -17.47 -10.75
N ALA A 157 14.73 -17.39 -11.76
CA ALA A 157 14.19 -18.56 -12.44
C ALA A 157 13.95 -18.28 -13.93
N ARG A 158 13.93 -19.31 -14.75
CA ARG A 158 13.52 -19.22 -16.16
C ARG A 158 12.20 -19.96 -16.35
N VAL A 159 11.20 -19.31 -16.94
CA VAL A 159 9.92 -19.97 -17.22
C VAL A 159 10.08 -20.89 -18.43
N VAL A 160 10.00 -22.20 -18.21
CA VAL A 160 10.19 -23.21 -19.27
C VAL A 160 8.89 -23.54 -19.99
N ARG A 161 7.76 -23.46 -19.29
CA ARG A 161 6.44 -23.77 -19.84
C ARG A 161 5.34 -23.11 -19.01
N VAL A 162 4.29 -22.65 -19.67
CA VAL A 162 3.04 -22.26 -18.99
C VAL A 162 2.07 -23.44 -19.02
N ILE A 163 1.62 -23.86 -17.84
CA ILE A 163 0.67 -24.98 -17.68
C ILE A 163 -0.76 -24.44 -17.82
N ASP A 164 -1.11 -23.43 -17.03
CA ASP A 164 -2.35 -22.68 -17.12
C ASP A 164 -2.12 -21.19 -16.78
N GLY A 165 -3.17 -20.36 -16.78
CA GLY A 165 -3.09 -18.92 -16.56
C GLY A 165 -2.37 -18.52 -15.26
N ASP A 166 -2.52 -19.30 -14.19
CA ASP A 166 -1.93 -19.06 -12.87
C ASP A 166 -0.83 -20.05 -12.45
N THR A 167 -0.48 -20.99 -13.34
CA THR A 167 0.44 -22.09 -13.02
C THR A 167 1.50 -22.24 -14.12
N VAL A 168 2.78 -22.18 -13.73
CA VAL A 168 3.91 -22.26 -14.65
C VAL A 168 4.92 -23.30 -14.17
N GLU A 169 5.68 -23.85 -15.11
CA GLU A 169 6.89 -24.62 -14.81
C GLU A 169 8.10 -23.72 -15.04
N VAL A 170 9.01 -23.72 -14.07
CA VAL A 170 10.22 -22.91 -14.07
C VAL A 170 11.44 -23.77 -13.86
N GLU A 171 12.59 -23.29 -14.34
CA GLU A 171 13.89 -23.83 -14.00
C GLU A 171 14.60 -22.91 -13.00
N ILE A 172 15.00 -23.48 -11.86
CA ILE A 172 15.75 -22.84 -10.78
C ILE A 172 17.01 -23.67 -10.56
N ASP A 173 18.20 -23.09 -10.73
CA ASP A 173 19.48 -23.78 -10.55
C ASP A 173 19.56 -25.16 -11.26
N GLY A 174 19.01 -25.24 -12.48
CA GLY A 174 18.97 -26.46 -13.29
C GLY A 174 17.92 -27.51 -12.89
N LYS A 175 17.03 -27.19 -11.94
CA LYS A 175 15.92 -28.06 -11.52
C LYS A 175 14.58 -27.48 -11.96
N ARG A 176 13.69 -28.34 -12.44
CA ARG A 176 12.31 -27.96 -12.78
C ARG A 176 11.42 -27.96 -11.55
N GLU A 177 10.66 -26.89 -11.40
CA GLU A 177 9.67 -26.70 -10.32
C GLU A 177 8.35 -26.22 -10.93
N THR A 178 7.23 -26.70 -10.40
CA THR A 178 5.91 -26.18 -10.73
C THR A 178 5.55 -25.07 -9.74
N VAL A 179 5.22 -23.90 -10.25
CA VAL A 179 4.85 -22.71 -9.46
C VAL A 179 3.37 -22.41 -9.64
N ARG A 180 2.62 -22.35 -8.53
CA ARG A 180 1.27 -21.80 -8.47
C ARG A 180 1.36 -20.36 -7.98
N MET A 181 0.87 -19.43 -8.79
CA MET A 181 0.93 -18.00 -8.48
C MET A 181 0.07 -17.66 -7.27
N ILE A 182 0.63 -16.98 -6.27
CA ILE A 182 -0.12 -16.61 -5.06
C ILE A 182 -1.14 -15.50 -5.38
N GLY A 183 -2.33 -15.61 -4.82
CA GLY A 183 -3.30 -14.51 -4.72
C GLY A 183 -4.18 -14.30 -5.95
N VAL A 184 -4.05 -15.14 -6.97
CA VAL A 184 -4.77 -15.04 -8.24
C VAL A 184 -5.36 -16.38 -8.63
N ASP A 185 -6.48 -16.37 -9.31
CA ASP A 185 -7.15 -17.56 -9.83
C ASP A 185 -7.65 -17.28 -11.24
N THR A 186 -7.15 -18.04 -12.20
CA THR A 186 -7.57 -17.93 -13.61
C THR A 186 -8.63 -18.98 -13.92
N PRO A 187 -9.58 -18.72 -14.82
CA PRO A 187 -10.55 -19.73 -15.22
C PRO A 187 -9.85 -20.98 -15.77
N GLU A 188 -10.26 -22.14 -15.27
CA GLU A 188 -9.56 -23.40 -15.48
C GLU A 188 -9.62 -23.88 -16.95
N THR A 189 -8.49 -24.37 -17.48
CA THR A 189 -8.42 -24.88 -18.87
C THR A 189 -7.96 -26.33 -19.03
N VAL A 190 -7.40 -26.95 -17.99
CA VAL A 190 -6.71 -28.25 -18.10
C VAL A 190 -7.21 -29.33 -17.15
N HIS A 191 -8.21 -29.04 -16.31
CA HIS A 191 -8.78 -30.03 -15.40
C HIS A 191 -9.50 -31.17 -16.15
N PRO A 192 -9.13 -32.46 -15.94
CA PRO A 192 -9.64 -33.59 -16.72
C PRO A 192 -11.17 -33.77 -16.70
N GLU A 193 -11.82 -33.32 -15.63
CA GLU A 193 -13.25 -33.50 -15.38
C GLU A 193 -14.08 -32.22 -15.51
N LYS A 194 -13.47 -31.06 -15.79
CA LYS A 194 -14.20 -29.79 -15.92
C LYS A 194 -14.15 -29.30 -17.36
N GLU A 195 -15.26 -28.71 -17.81
CA GLU A 195 -15.27 -27.98 -19.08
C GLU A 195 -14.38 -26.75 -18.97
N VAL A 196 -13.77 -26.35 -20.10
CA VAL A 196 -12.95 -25.13 -20.17
C VAL A 196 -13.81 -23.94 -19.76
N GLU A 197 -13.41 -23.27 -18.70
CA GLU A 197 -14.16 -22.13 -18.18
C GLU A 197 -14.05 -20.92 -19.12
N TYR A 198 -15.11 -20.10 -19.14
CA TYR A 198 -15.14 -18.87 -19.94
C TYR A 198 -13.92 -17.99 -19.63
N TYR A 199 -13.22 -17.56 -20.69
CA TYR A 199 -11.98 -16.75 -20.63
C TYR A 199 -10.70 -17.48 -20.16
N GLY A 200 -10.77 -18.79 -19.89
CA GLY A 200 -9.59 -19.55 -19.44
C GLY A 200 -8.50 -19.64 -20.50
N LYS A 201 -8.86 -19.88 -21.76
CA LYS A 201 -7.87 -20.02 -22.86
C LYS A 201 -7.16 -18.69 -23.13
N GLU A 202 -7.88 -17.59 -22.99
CA GLU A 202 -7.38 -16.23 -23.08
C GLU A 202 -6.38 -15.93 -21.96
N ALA A 203 -6.71 -16.30 -20.71
CA ALA A 203 -5.80 -16.16 -19.57
C ALA A 203 -4.51 -16.99 -19.76
N SER A 204 -4.63 -18.26 -20.17
CA SER A 204 -3.48 -19.13 -20.45
C SER A 204 -2.59 -18.57 -21.57
N ASN A 205 -3.20 -18.09 -22.67
CA ASN A 205 -2.47 -17.48 -23.78
C ASN A 205 -1.78 -16.16 -23.39
N PHE A 206 -2.44 -15.35 -22.56
CA PHE A 206 -1.85 -14.12 -22.03
C PHE A 206 -0.61 -14.44 -21.20
N THR A 207 -0.70 -15.39 -20.27
CA THR A 207 0.43 -15.86 -19.47
C THR A 207 1.57 -16.40 -20.34
N LYS A 208 1.27 -17.22 -21.36
CA LYS A 208 2.26 -17.68 -22.34
C LYS A 208 3.00 -16.52 -23.00
N SER A 209 2.26 -15.55 -23.54
CA SER A 209 2.85 -14.39 -24.23
C SER A 209 3.75 -13.53 -23.31
N LYS A 210 3.44 -13.50 -22.02
CA LYS A 210 4.12 -12.63 -21.04
C LYS A 210 5.26 -13.32 -20.33
N LEU A 211 5.22 -14.64 -20.12
CA LEU A 211 6.19 -15.34 -19.29
C LEU A 211 6.98 -16.42 -20.01
N GLU A 212 6.42 -17.12 -21.00
CA GLU A 212 7.07 -18.31 -21.57
C GLU A 212 8.44 -17.98 -22.18
N GLY A 213 9.47 -18.70 -21.76
CA GLY A 213 10.86 -18.50 -22.19
C GLY A 213 11.56 -17.30 -21.57
N LYS A 214 10.93 -16.56 -20.64
CA LYS A 214 11.53 -15.39 -20.00
C LYS A 214 12.21 -15.72 -18.68
N ASP A 215 13.21 -14.91 -18.36
CA ASP A 215 13.82 -14.89 -17.03
C ASP A 215 12.97 -14.03 -16.09
N VAL A 216 12.70 -14.58 -14.91
CA VAL A 216 11.81 -14.02 -13.89
C VAL A 216 12.46 -14.11 -12.51
N GLN A 217 11.85 -13.43 -11.55
CA GLN A 217 12.20 -13.52 -10.15
C GLN A 217 10.99 -14.01 -9.36
N LEU A 218 11.17 -15.10 -8.60
CA LEU A 218 10.15 -15.67 -7.74
C LEU A 218 10.30 -15.10 -6.33
N GLU A 219 9.21 -14.57 -5.79
CA GLU A 219 9.15 -14.09 -4.42
C GLU A 219 8.18 -14.96 -3.62
N LEU A 220 8.73 -15.70 -2.65
CA LEU A 220 7.95 -16.56 -1.75
C LEU A 220 7.24 -15.71 -0.68
N ASP A 221 6.18 -16.27 -0.12
CA ASP A 221 5.51 -15.74 1.08
C ASP A 221 5.69 -16.73 2.25
N VAL A 222 4.96 -16.53 3.35
CA VAL A 222 5.09 -17.30 4.59
C VAL A 222 5.08 -18.82 4.37
N GLN A 223 4.18 -19.31 3.52
CA GLN A 223 4.11 -20.72 3.14
C GLN A 223 4.68 -20.93 1.73
N GLU A 224 5.73 -21.74 1.64
CA GLU A 224 6.46 -21.97 0.39
C GLU A 224 5.78 -22.94 -0.57
N ARG A 225 5.02 -23.93 -0.08
CA ARG A 225 4.41 -24.96 -0.92
C ARG A 225 2.97 -25.27 -0.51
N ASP A 226 2.16 -25.64 -1.50
CA ASP A 226 0.83 -26.15 -1.26
C ASP A 226 0.81 -27.67 -0.97
N GLN A 227 -0.38 -28.20 -0.70
CA GLN A 227 -0.61 -29.62 -0.43
C GLN A 227 -0.26 -30.55 -1.60
N TYR A 228 -0.18 -30.02 -2.82
CA TYR A 228 0.18 -30.77 -4.04
C TYR A 228 1.69 -30.70 -4.33
N GLY A 229 2.46 -30.03 -3.47
CA GLY A 229 3.91 -29.87 -3.61
C GLY A 229 4.33 -28.77 -4.58
N ARG A 230 3.39 -27.96 -5.11
CA ARG A 230 3.71 -26.84 -5.99
C ARG A 230 4.32 -25.71 -5.17
N LEU A 231 5.34 -25.05 -5.73
CA LEU A 231 5.92 -23.86 -5.14
C LEU A 231 4.93 -22.69 -5.23
N LEU A 232 4.74 -21.98 -4.13
CA LEU A 232 3.87 -20.81 -4.02
C LEU A 232 4.72 -19.56 -4.15
N ALA A 233 4.51 -18.78 -5.21
CA ALA A 233 5.29 -17.56 -5.43
C ALA A 233 4.49 -16.43 -6.08
N TYR A 234 4.96 -15.22 -5.85
CA TYR A 234 4.72 -14.05 -6.68
C TYR A 234 5.77 -14.01 -7.79
N ILE A 235 5.36 -13.76 -9.03
CA ILE A 235 6.26 -13.73 -10.18
C ILE A 235 6.54 -12.29 -10.60
N TRP A 236 7.81 -11.91 -10.61
CA TRP A 236 8.28 -10.63 -11.10
C TRP A 236 8.98 -10.79 -12.45
N VAL A 237 8.54 -10.04 -13.46
CA VAL A 237 9.10 -10.05 -14.81
C VAL A 237 9.40 -8.61 -15.22
N GLY A 238 10.65 -8.30 -15.54
CA GLY A 238 11.05 -6.93 -15.89
C GLY A 238 10.78 -5.88 -14.79
N GLY A 239 10.72 -6.29 -13.52
CA GLY A 239 10.38 -5.42 -12.39
C GLY A 239 8.87 -5.26 -12.14
N GLU A 240 8.01 -5.83 -12.98
CA GLU A 240 6.56 -5.82 -12.80
C GLU A 240 6.08 -7.10 -12.11
N LEU A 241 5.12 -6.97 -11.18
CA LEU A 241 4.49 -8.09 -10.49
C LEU A 241 3.39 -8.69 -11.39
N PHE A 242 3.69 -9.80 -12.05
CA PHE A 242 2.82 -10.40 -13.05
C PHE A 242 1.46 -10.84 -12.49
N ASN A 243 1.41 -11.30 -11.23
CA ASN A 243 0.17 -11.62 -10.53
C ASN A 243 -0.81 -10.44 -10.53
N GLU A 244 -0.33 -9.21 -10.29
CA GLU A 244 -1.17 -8.01 -10.36
C GLU A 244 -1.63 -7.75 -11.79
N THR A 245 -0.74 -7.91 -12.78
CA THR A 245 -1.06 -7.74 -14.20
C THR A 245 -2.21 -8.65 -14.63
N LEU A 246 -2.21 -9.93 -14.20
CA LEU A 246 -3.31 -10.86 -14.49
C LEU A 246 -4.65 -10.34 -14.01
N VAL A 247 -4.70 -9.85 -12.77
CA VAL A 247 -5.94 -9.34 -12.18
C VAL A 247 -6.36 -8.02 -12.83
N LYS A 248 -5.41 -7.10 -13.03
CA LYS A 248 -5.64 -5.76 -13.58
C LYS A 248 -6.18 -5.78 -15.02
N GLU A 249 -5.71 -6.72 -15.83
CA GLU A 249 -6.16 -6.91 -17.21
C GLU A 249 -7.42 -7.79 -17.29
N GLY A 250 -7.92 -8.29 -16.16
CA GLY A 250 -9.14 -9.10 -16.08
C GLY A 250 -8.97 -10.55 -16.52
N TYR A 251 -7.76 -11.11 -16.47
CA TYR A 251 -7.52 -12.53 -16.76
C TYR A 251 -7.66 -13.44 -15.53
N ALA A 252 -7.62 -12.87 -14.32
CA ALA A 252 -7.74 -13.60 -13.07
C ALA A 252 -8.64 -12.87 -12.06
N LYS A 253 -9.25 -13.63 -11.16
CA LYS A 253 -9.88 -13.13 -9.93
C LYS A 253 -8.89 -13.14 -8.78
N VAL A 254 -9.12 -12.31 -7.77
CA VAL A 254 -8.34 -12.35 -6.52
C VAL A 254 -8.73 -13.58 -5.72
N SER A 255 -7.76 -14.43 -5.39
CA SER A 255 -7.95 -15.63 -4.58
C SER A 255 -6.80 -15.77 -3.59
N THR A 256 -7.02 -15.31 -2.36
CA THR A 256 -5.98 -15.26 -1.31
C THR A 256 -6.41 -16.05 -0.08
N TYR A 257 -5.46 -16.78 0.50
CA TYR A 257 -5.65 -17.59 1.69
C TYR A 257 -4.50 -17.35 2.67
N PRO A 258 -4.77 -17.07 3.95
CA PRO A 258 -3.72 -17.01 4.97
C PRO A 258 -2.88 -18.30 5.00
N PRO A 259 -1.56 -18.23 5.20
CA PRO A 259 -0.81 -17.03 5.58
C PRO A 259 -0.30 -16.19 4.40
N ASN A 260 -0.57 -16.59 3.15
CA ASN A 260 0.01 -15.99 1.94
C ASN A 260 -0.85 -14.82 1.40
N VAL A 261 -0.77 -13.67 2.05
CA VAL A 261 -1.63 -12.50 1.79
C VAL A 261 -0.85 -11.20 1.55
N LYS A 262 0.46 -11.27 1.31
CA LYS A 262 1.35 -10.10 1.23
C LYS A 262 0.88 -8.97 0.31
N TYR A 263 0.29 -9.30 -0.84
CA TYR A 263 -0.17 -8.34 -1.84
C TYR A 263 -1.70 -8.25 -1.99
N VAL A 264 -2.47 -8.74 -1.02
CA VAL A 264 -3.95 -8.81 -1.13
C VAL A 264 -4.58 -7.45 -1.45
N ASP A 265 -4.21 -6.38 -0.72
CA ASP A 265 -4.76 -5.03 -0.94
C ASP A 265 -4.47 -4.52 -2.36
N ARG A 266 -3.28 -4.84 -2.89
CA ARG A 266 -2.84 -4.46 -4.24
C ARG A 266 -3.67 -5.18 -5.30
N PHE A 267 -3.89 -6.48 -5.13
CA PHE A 267 -4.71 -7.27 -6.05
C PHE A 267 -6.19 -6.89 -5.98
N THR A 268 -6.74 -6.64 -4.79
CA THR A 268 -8.13 -6.18 -4.63
C THR A 268 -8.35 -4.84 -5.33
N ALA A 269 -7.39 -3.91 -5.23
CA ALA A 269 -7.47 -2.65 -5.95
C ALA A 269 -7.41 -2.83 -7.48
N ALA A 270 -6.54 -3.71 -7.96
CA ALA A 270 -6.41 -4.05 -9.38
C ALA A 270 -7.69 -4.71 -9.95
N GLU A 271 -8.32 -5.59 -9.17
CA GLU A 271 -9.56 -6.26 -9.59
C GLU A 271 -10.71 -5.26 -9.72
N ARG A 272 -10.83 -4.34 -8.77
CA ARG A 272 -11.82 -3.26 -8.85
C ARG A 272 -11.61 -2.41 -10.12
N GLU A 273 -10.37 -2.05 -10.43
CA GLU A 273 -10.07 -1.30 -11.66
C GLU A 273 -10.48 -2.09 -12.91
N ALA A 274 -10.18 -3.40 -12.96
CA ALA A 274 -10.55 -4.26 -14.08
C ALA A 274 -12.07 -4.35 -14.25
N ARG A 275 -12.82 -4.44 -13.16
CA ARG A 275 -14.29 -4.46 -13.15
C ARG A 275 -14.89 -3.15 -13.66
N GLU A 276 -14.43 -2.02 -13.12
CA GLU A 276 -14.89 -0.68 -13.52
C GLU A 276 -14.60 -0.40 -15.00
N ALA A 277 -13.47 -0.90 -15.51
CA ALA A 277 -13.09 -0.78 -16.91
C ALA A 277 -13.70 -1.86 -17.82
N GLY A 278 -14.45 -2.83 -17.28
CA GLY A 278 -15.04 -3.93 -18.06
C GLY A 278 -14.01 -4.78 -18.81
N ARG A 279 -12.82 -5.01 -18.23
CA ARG A 279 -11.73 -5.77 -18.87
C ARG A 279 -11.91 -7.28 -18.70
N GLY A 280 -11.51 -8.05 -19.71
CA GLY A 280 -11.43 -9.51 -19.64
C GLY A 280 -12.69 -10.19 -19.10
N LEU A 281 -12.56 -10.88 -17.97
CA LEU A 281 -13.66 -11.53 -17.23
C LEU A 281 -14.86 -10.62 -16.93
N TRP A 282 -14.65 -9.31 -16.93
CA TRP A 282 -15.66 -8.30 -16.63
C TRP A 282 -16.29 -7.68 -17.89
N ALA A 283 -15.81 -8.05 -19.09
CA ALA A 283 -16.38 -7.58 -20.35
C ALA A 283 -17.81 -8.13 -20.54
N GLY A 284 -18.74 -7.26 -20.95
CA GLY A 284 -20.14 -7.63 -21.16
C GLY A 284 -21.00 -7.78 -19.90
N GLN A 285 -20.43 -7.73 -18.69
CA GLN A 285 -21.21 -7.69 -17.45
C GLN A 285 -21.86 -6.31 -17.19
N ASN A 286 -21.44 -5.28 -17.94
CA ASN A 286 -22.01 -3.92 -17.90
C ASN A 286 -23.13 -3.68 -18.95
N GLU A 287 -23.51 -4.67 -19.76
CA GLU A 287 -24.56 -4.51 -20.79
C GLU A 287 -25.96 -4.96 -20.35
N GLN A 288 -26.11 -5.54 -19.15
CA GLN A 288 -27.45 -5.67 -18.59
C GLN A 288 -27.88 -4.28 -18.11
N PRO A 289 -29.03 -3.74 -18.56
CA PRO A 289 -29.50 -2.44 -18.09
C PRO A 289 -29.47 -2.46 -16.58
N VAL A 290 -28.88 -1.41 -15.95
CA VAL A 290 -28.81 -1.30 -14.48
C VAL A 290 -30.22 -1.46 -13.96
N LYS A 291 -30.53 -2.66 -13.46
CA LYS A 291 -31.82 -2.95 -12.84
C LYS A 291 -31.88 -2.05 -11.63
N THR A 292 -32.80 -1.09 -11.65
CA THR A 292 -33.01 -0.17 -10.52
C THR A 292 -33.93 -0.78 -9.47
N THR A 293 -34.56 -1.91 -9.80
CA THR A 293 -35.45 -2.69 -8.93
C THR A 293 -35.28 -4.18 -9.24
N GLY A 294 -35.65 -5.04 -8.29
CA GLY A 294 -35.58 -6.49 -8.41
C GLY A 294 -36.10 -7.16 -7.12
N LYS A 295 -36.17 -8.49 -7.10
CA LYS A 295 -36.56 -9.23 -5.90
C LYS A 295 -35.48 -9.26 -4.84
N TYR A 296 -34.21 -9.16 -5.24
CA TYR A 296 -33.06 -9.17 -4.37
C TYR A 296 -32.14 -7.99 -4.69
N VAL A 297 -31.44 -7.49 -3.67
CA VAL A 297 -30.46 -6.42 -3.80
C VAL A 297 -29.09 -6.89 -3.30
N GLY A 298 -28.09 -6.82 -4.17
CA GLY A 298 -26.70 -7.09 -3.91
C GLY A 298 -25.90 -5.85 -3.55
N SER A 299 -24.86 -6.03 -2.73
CA SER A 299 -23.84 -5.02 -2.43
C SER A 299 -22.55 -5.34 -3.18
N ILE A 300 -22.12 -4.46 -4.09
CA ILE A 300 -20.87 -4.64 -4.84
C ILE A 300 -19.62 -4.63 -3.93
N GLU A 301 -19.73 -4.05 -2.73
CA GLU A 301 -18.62 -3.98 -1.75
C GLU A 301 -18.43 -5.29 -1.00
N SER A 302 -19.51 -6.05 -0.78
CA SER A 302 -19.48 -7.26 0.05
C SER A 302 -19.79 -8.55 -0.71
N ASN A 303 -20.19 -8.46 -1.98
CA ASN A 303 -20.70 -9.57 -2.79
C ASN A 303 -21.79 -10.37 -2.07
N LYS A 304 -22.65 -9.70 -1.29
CA LYS A 304 -23.80 -10.32 -0.62
C LYS A 304 -25.10 -9.81 -1.19
N TYR A 305 -26.06 -10.71 -1.40
CA TYR A 305 -27.43 -10.34 -1.78
C TYR A 305 -28.39 -10.49 -0.62
N HIS A 306 -29.44 -9.67 -0.64
CA HIS A 306 -30.37 -9.48 0.45
C HIS A 306 -31.81 -9.39 -0.09
N LEU A 307 -32.79 -9.72 0.76
CA LEU A 307 -34.14 -9.18 0.59
C LEU A 307 -34.10 -7.64 0.71
N PRO A 308 -34.88 -6.89 -0.09
CA PRO A 308 -34.89 -5.42 -0.07
C PRO A 308 -35.28 -4.82 1.30
N THR A 309 -36.02 -5.57 2.10
CA THR A 309 -36.45 -5.22 3.47
C THR A 309 -35.39 -5.53 4.55
N CYS A 310 -34.22 -6.06 4.16
CA CYS A 310 -33.17 -6.36 5.11
C CYS A 310 -32.53 -5.07 5.65
N ARG A 311 -32.33 -4.98 6.97
CA ARG A 311 -31.59 -3.88 7.63
C ARG A 311 -30.21 -3.59 7.03
N TRP A 312 -29.57 -4.59 6.42
CA TRP A 312 -28.27 -4.44 5.77
C TRP A 312 -28.42 -3.95 4.32
N ALA A 313 -29.52 -4.32 3.65
CA ALA A 313 -29.85 -3.81 2.31
C ALA A 313 -30.09 -2.30 2.32
N GLU A 314 -30.75 -1.79 3.36
CA GLU A 314 -31.01 -0.35 3.52
C GLU A 314 -29.73 0.48 3.64
N GLN A 315 -28.65 -0.11 4.18
CA GLN A 315 -27.36 0.54 4.37
C GLN A 315 -26.48 0.51 3.11
N ILE A 316 -26.85 -0.28 2.09
CA ILE A 316 -26.13 -0.29 0.81
C ILE A 316 -26.36 1.06 0.16
N LYS A 317 -25.27 1.79 -0.11
CA LYS A 317 -25.33 3.05 -0.86
C LYS A 317 -25.94 2.82 -2.24
N PRO A 318 -26.81 3.70 -2.76
CA PRO A 318 -27.47 3.52 -4.05
C PRO A 318 -26.51 3.15 -5.20
N GLU A 319 -25.36 3.80 -5.26
CA GLU A 319 -24.29 3.54 -6.24
C GLU A 319 -23.63 2.16 -6.11
N ASN A 320 -23.80 1.50 -4.96
CA ASN A 320 -23.26 0.18 -4.65
C ASN A 320 -24.31 -0.93 -4.72
N ARG A 321 -25.55 -0.60 -5.11
CA ARG A 321 -26.65 -1.57 -5.24
C ARG A 321 -26.63 -2.18 -6.64
N ILE A 322 -26.77 -3.51 -6.68
CA ILE A 322 -27.14 -4.26 -7.88
C ILE A 322 -28.43 -5.01 -7.59
N TRP A 323 -29.34 -5.12 -8.55
CA TRP A 323 -30.63 -5.79 -8.35
C TRP A 323 -30.72 -7.08 -9.17
N PHE A 324 -31.32 -8.10 -8.57
CA PHE A 324 -31.52 -9.42 -9.19
C PHE A 324 -33.00 -9.83 -9.10
N ASP A 325 -33.50 -10.56 -10.09
CA ASP A 325 -34.88 -11.06 -10.12
C ASP A 325 -35.02 -12.47 -9.52
N SER A 326 -33.90 -13.18 -9.34
CA SER A 326 -33.84 -14.50 -8.71
C SER A 326 -32.54 -14.70 -7.91
N GLU A 327 -32.56 -15.64 -6.98
CA GLU A 327 -31.35 -16.06 -6.25
C GLU A 327 -30.31 -16.69 -7.20
N GLU A 328 -30.76 -17.46 -8.20
CA GLU A 328 -29.88 -18.08 -9.19
C GLU A 328 -29.10 -17.01 -9.98
N GLU A 329 -29.73 -15.89 -10.32
CA GLU A 329 -29.08 -14.76 -10.99
C GLU A 329 -28.00 -14.15 -10.08
N ALA A 330 -28.32 -13.91 -8.81
CA ALA A 330 -27.38 -13.36 -7.83
C ALA A 330 -26.18 -14.30 -7.61
N GLN A 331 -26.44 -15.61 -7.47
CA GLN A 331 -25.41 -16.62 -7.24
C GLN A 331 -24.51 -16.81 -8.48
N LYS A 332 -25.07 -16.83 -9.69
CA LYS A 332 -24.30 -16.86 -10.94
C LYS A 332 -23.42 -15.61 -11.09
N ALA A 333 -23.89 -14.46 -10.61
CA ALA A 333 -23.12 -13.22 -10.55
C ALA A 333 -22.07 -13.20 -9.43
N GLY A 334 -21.92 -14.30 -8.65
CA GLY A 334 -20.92 -14.44 -7.60
C GLY A 334 -21.32 -13.83 -6.25
N TYR A 335 -22.62 -13.57 -6.03
CA TYR A 335 -23.12 -13.05 -4.77
C TYR A 335 -23.59 -14.17 -3.84
N GLU A 336 -23.20 -14.08 -2.57
CA GLU A 336 -23.62 -15.02 -1.53
C GLU A 336 -24.87 -14.52 -0.78
N PRO A 337 -25.74 -15.43 -0.31
CA PRO A 337 -26.92 -15.03 0.45
C PRO A 337 -26.53 -14.39 1.78
N CYS A 338 -27.20 -13.29 2.13
CA CYS A 338 -27.06 -12.71 3.44
C CYS A 338 -27.62 -13.65 4.51
N LYS A 339 -26.75 -14.10 5.42
CA LYS A 339 -27.12 -14.97 6.56
C LYS A 339 -28.16 -14.38 7.52
N VAL A 340 -28.44 -13.07 7.44
CA VAL A 340 -29.37 -12.38 8.34
C VAL A 340 -30.80 -12.40 7.80
N CYS A 341 -31.01 -12.03 6.54
CA CYS A 341 -32.35 -12.15 5.94
C CYS A 341 -32.61 -13.52 5.34
N ASN A 342 -31.57 -14.36 5.18
CA ASN A 342 -31.61 -15.69 4.59
C ASN A 342 -32.54 -15.72 3.36
N PRO A 343 -32.22 -14.89 2.36
CA PRO A 343 -33.08 -14.56 1.21
C PRO A 343 -33.40 -15.76 0.34
#